data_AF-A0A8C6V623-F1
#
_entry.id   AF-A0A8C6V623-F1
#
_cell.length_a   1.000
_cell.length_b   1.000
_cell.length_c   1.000
_cell.angle_alpha   90.00
_cell.angle_beta   90.00
_cell.angle_gamma   90.00
#
_symmetry.space_group_name_H-M   'P 1'
#
loop_
_entity.id
_entity.type
_entity.pdbx_description
1 polymer ?
#
loop_
_entity_poly.entity_id
_entity_poly.type
_entity_poly.pdbx_seq_one_letter_code
_entity_poly.pdbx_strand_id
1 'polypeptide(L)'
;MIANPEVPAYRYDPYSKAFSRELYAHQRMQESRKAAIRQAAGARKWGLILGTLGRQGSPAILQHLEWSLQAAGRPYTRLLLSEIFPSKLQLFPDVEAWVQVACPRLSIDWGEAFEKPLLTPYEAAVALQQIKWQEIYPMDFYAGQSLGPWTVNHPSHRPQKGGRTKEVNLARSVLPPGKEAPKNCSCQQETEEEAPSSLGPESGTPTGPGQCVEEQQQQ
;
A
#
# COMPACT_ATOMS: atom_id res chain seq x y z
N MET A 1 -14.49 -4.74 6.93
CA MET A 1 -15.79 -4.06 7.09
C MET A 1 -16.10 -3.10 5.95
N ILE A 2 -15.19 -2.20 5.55
CA ILE A 2 -15.46 -1.25 4.44
C ILE A 2 -15.74 -1.96 3.10
N ALA A 3 -14.85 -2.86 2.67
CA ALA A 3 -14.98 -3.56 1.38
C ALA A 3 -16.08 -4.64 1.36
N ASN A 4 -16.49 -5.13 2.53
CA ASN A 4 -17.48 -6.20 2.69
C ASN A 4 -18.54 -5.76 3.71
N PRO A 5 -19.47 -4.86 3.33
CA PRO A 5 -20.44 -4.27 4.25
C PRO A 5 -21.49 -5.26 4.78
N GLU A 6 -21.84 -6.27 3.99
CA GLU A 6 -22.90 -7.23 4.31
C GLU A 6 -22.42 -8.40 5.19
N VAL A 7 -21.10 -8.61 5.29
CA VAL A 7 -20.53 -9.70 6.06
C VAL A 7 -20.48 -9.31 7.54
N PRO A 8 -21.14 -10.05 8.45
CA PRO A 8 -21.06 -9.79 9.88
C PRO A 8 -19.61 -9.86 10.37
N ALA A 9 -19.17 -8.82 11.07
CA ALA A 9 -17.85 -8.76 11.68
C ALA A 9 -17.95 -8.94 13.20
N TYR A 10 -17.04 -9.74 13.75
CA TYR A 10 -16.91 -9.95 15.19
C TYR A 10 -15.47 -9.68 15.60
N ARG A 11 -15.28 -9.13 16.80
CA ARG A 11 -13.97 -8.87 17.41
C ARG A 11 -13.88 -9.65 18.70
N TYR A 12 -12.80 -10.40 18.85
CA TYR A 12 -12.36 -10.90 20.13
C TYR A 12 -11.23 -9.99 20.65
N ASP A 13 -11.43 -9.37 21.81
CA ASP A 13 -10.39 -8.62 22.48
C ASP A 13 -9.68 -9.54 23.50
N PRO A 14 -8.38 -9.86 23.30
CA PRO A 14 -7.67 -10.80 24.16
C PRO A 14 -7.41 -10.27 25.58
N TYR A 15 -7.44 -8.95 25.79
CA TYR A 15 -7.19 -8.34 27.09
C TYR A 15 -8.44 -8.36 27.98
N SER A 16 -9.57 -7.92 27.42
CA SER A 16 -10.86 -7.95 28.12
C SER A 16 -11.55 -9.31 28.04
N LYS A 17 -11.06 -10.23 27.20
CA LYS A 17 -11.68 -11.52 26.87
C LYS A 17 -13.13 -11.39 26.37
N ALA A 18 -13.47 -10.23 25.82
CA ALA A 18 -14.80 -9.93 25.31
C ALA A 18 -14.90 -10.31 23.83
N PHE A 19 -16.02 -10.95 23.47
CA PHE A 19 -16.40 -11.20 22.09
C PHE A 19 -17.58 -10.28 21.73
N SER A 20 -17.34 -9.30 20.86
CA SER A 20 -18.34 -8.31 20.44
C SER A 20 -18.62 -8.39 18.95
N ARG A 21 -19.86 -8.04 18.56
CA ARG A 21 -20.19 -7.76 17.16
C ARG A 21 -19.72 -6.34 16.82
N GLU A 22 -18.92 -6.21 15.78
CA GLU A 22 -18.43 -4.92 15.30
C GLU A 22 -19.34 -4.38 14.19
N LEU A 23 -19.67 -3.10 14.28
CA LEU A 23 -20.46 -2.38 13.28
C LEU A 23 -19.60 -1.24 12.70
N TYR A 24 -19.82 -0.94 11.42
CA TYR A 24 -19.18 0.21 10.78
C TYR A 24 -20.26 1.18 10.34
N ALA A 25 -20.06 2.47 10.59
CA ALA A 25 -20.96 3.51 10.13
C ALA A 25 -20.68 3.84 8.65
N HIS A 26 -21.00 2.90 7.74
CA HIS A 26 -20.72 3.07 6.29
C HIS A 26 -21.35 4.35 5.74
N GLN A 27 -22.59 4.65 6.10
CA GLN A 27 -23.29 5.84 5.64
C GLN A 27 -22.53 7.11 6.04
N ARG A 28 -22.16 7.25 7.32
CA ARG A 28 -21.39 8.40 7.82
C ARG A 28 -20.06 8.54 7.07
N MET A 29 -19.33 7.44 6.90
CA MET A 29 -18.06 7.45 6.17
C MET A 29 -18.28 7.91 4.72
N GLN A 30 -19.24 7.33 3.99
CA GLN A 30 -19.51 7.69 2.60
C GLN A 30 -19.97 9.15 2.44
N GLU A 31 -20.81 9.65 3.35
CA GLU A 31 -21.25 11.04 3.35
C GLU A 31 -20.08 12.00 3.53
N SER A 32 -19.21 11.73 4.51
CA SER A 32 -17.98 12.48 4.76
C SER A 32 -17.06 12.48 3.54
N ARG A 33 -16.81 11.31 2.95
CA ARG A 33 -15.95 11.18 1.75
C ARG A 33 -16.54 11.89 0.52
N LYS A 34 -17.85 11.75 0.29
CA LYS A 34 -18.54 12.47 -0.79
C LYS A 34 -18.51 13.98 -0.58
N ALA A 35 -18.61 14.46 0.66
CA ALA A 35 -18.48 15.89 0.97
C ALA A 35 -17.07 16.41 0.63
N ALA A 36 -16.03 15.68 1.03
CA ALA A 36 -14.64 16.02 0.71
C ALA A 36 -14.41 16.07 -0.82
N ILE A 37 -14.95 15.11 -1.57
CA ILE A 37 -14.89 15.09 -3.05
C ILE A 37 -15.59 16.31 -3.65
N ARG A 38 -16.81 16.63 -3.19
CA ARG A 38 -17.55 17.80 -3.68
C ARG A 38 -16.79 19.10 -3.41
N GLN A 39 -16.19 19.23 -2.23
CA GLN A 39 -15.36 20.38 -1.89
C GLN A 39 -14.13 20.48 -2.81
N ALA A 40 -13.44 19.36 -3.03
CA ALA A 40 -12.26 19.32 -3.90
C ALA A 40 -12.59 19.57 -5.38
N ALA A 41 -13.76 19.17 -5.88
CA ALA A 41 -14.17 19.41 -7.27
C ALA A 41 -14.18 20.91 -7.63
N GLY A 42 -14.48 21.78 -6.63
CA GLY A 42 -14.43 23.23 -6.76
C GLY A 42 -13.04 23.87 -6.55
N ALA A 43 -12.03 23.09 -6.15
CA ALA A 43 -10.71 23.61 -5.79
C ALA A 43 -9.94 24.13 -7.02
N ARG A 44 -9.45 25.36 -6.92
CA ARG A 44 -8.66 26.03 -7.96
C ARG A 44 -7.23 25.52 -8.01
N LYS A 45 -6.61 25.29 -6.85
CA LYS A 45 -5.25 24.77 -6.74
C LYS A 45 -5.19 23.53 -5.86
N TRP A 46 -4.49 22.53 -6.37
CA TRP A 46 -4.38 21.21 -5.76
C TRP A 46 -3.00 20.98 -5.15
N GLY A 47 -2.92 20.10 -4.17
CA GLY A 47 -1.68 19.64 -3.58
C GLY A 47 -1.54 18.14 -3.76
N LEU A 48 -0.42 17.68 -4.31
CA LEU A 48 -0.11 16.27 -4.48
C LEU A 48 0.96 15.86 -3.48
N ILE A 49 0.61 14.95 -2.58
CA ILE A 49 1.52 14.45 -1.54
C ILE A 49 2.02 13.08 -1.95
N LEU A 50 3.34 12.91 -2.01
CA LEU A 50 3.98 11.60 -2.15
C LEU A 50 4.57 11.18 -0.80
N GLY A 51 4.07 10.07 -0.26
CA GLY A 51 4.60 9.49 0.97
C GLY A 51 5.99 8.88 0.75
N THR A 52 6.99 9.31 1.52
CA THR A 52 8.36 8.79 1.44
C THR A 52 8.69 7.75 2.50
N LEU A 53 7.76 7.45 3.41
CA LEU A 53 7.95 6.43 4.44
C LEU A 53 7.71 5.02 3.88
N GLY A 54 8.77 4.21 3.86
CA GLY A 54 8.70 2.81 3.42
C GLY A 54 8.21 2.68 1.97
N ARG A 55 7.33 1.69 1.73
CA ARG A 55 6.74 1.40 0.41
C ARG A 55 5.31 1.94 0.27
N GLN A 56 5.01 3.06 0.94
CA GLN A 56 3.65 3.61 0.95
C GLN A 56 3.33 4.38 -0.34
N GLY A 57 4.24 5.23 -0.80
CA GLY A 57 4.04 6.05 -1.99
C GLY A 57 4.28 5.31 -3.31
N SER A 58 3.76 5.89 -4.39
CA SER A 58 3.95 5.40 -5.76
C SER A 58 4.20 6.56 -6.71
N PRO A 59 5.43 6.70 -7.26
CA PRO A 59 5.73 7.71 -8.26
C PRO A 59 4.87 7.59 -9.52
N ALA A 60 4.48 6.37 -9.89
CA ALA A 60 3.63 6.14 -11.07
C ALA A 60 2.22 6.74 -10.89
N ILE A 61 1.61 6.55 -9.71
CA ILE A 61 0.31 7.16 -9.39
C ILE A 61 0.45 8.68 -9.32
N LEU A 62 1.53 9.18 -8.70
CA LEU A 62 1.78 10.62 -8.66
C LEU A 62 1.85 11.20 -10.08
N GLN A 63 2.62 10.59 -10.98
CA GLN A 63 2.74 11.04 -12.38
C GLN A 63 1.39 11.00 -13.11
N HIS A 64 0.57 9.97 -12.86
CA HIS A 64 -0.78 9.90 -13.40
C HIS A 64 -1.69 11.03 -12.89
N LEU A 65 -1.61 11.38 -11.60
CA LEU A 65 -2.35 12.50 -11.01
C LEU A 65 -1.86 13.85 -11.55
N GLU A 66 -0.56 14.02 -11.72
CA GLU A 66 0.04 15.21 -12.35
C GLU A 66 -0.54 15.41 -13.76
N TRP A 67 -0.51 14.36 -14.59
CA TRP A 67 -1.10 14.40 -15.94
C TRP A 67 -2.60 14.71 -15.91
N SER A 68 -3.34 14.09 -14.98
CA SER A 68 -4.79 14.28 -14.84
C SER A 68 -5.16 15.72 -14.48
N LEU A 69 -4.41 16.34 -13.57
CA LEU A 69 -4.62 17.73 -13.18
C LEU A 69 -4.22 18.71 -14.29
N GLN A 70 -3.12 18.43 -15.01
CA GLN A 70 -2.72 19.21 -16.18
C GLN A 70 -3.78 19.17 -17.28
N ALA A 71 -4.30 17.98 -17.61
CA ALA A 71 -5.36 17.81 -18.59
C ALA A 71 -6.66 18.54 -18.18
N ALA A 72 -6.94 18.63 -16.88
CA ALA A 72 -8.06 19.38 -16.33
C ALA A 72 -7.78 20.90 -16.20
N GLY A 73 -6.59 21.38 -16.57
CA GLY A 73 -6.21 22.80 -16.44
C GLY A 73 -6.09 23.27 -14.99
N ARG A 74 -5.85 22.37 -14.03
CA ARG A 74 -5.78 22.68 -12.60
C ARG A 74 -4.33 22.80 -12.13
N PRO A 75 -3.89 23.96 -11.64
CA PRO A 75 -2.56 24.11 -11.06
C PRO A 75 -2.40 23.25 -9.82
N TYR A 76 -1.18 22.75 -9.59
CA TYR A 76 -0.89 21.92 -8.43
C TYR A 76 0.51 22.17 -7.85
N THR A 77 0.69 21.80 -6.59
CA THR A 77 1.98 21.79 -5.90
C THR A 77 2.32 20.38 -5.44
N ARG A 78 3.54 19.92 -5.72
CA ARG A 78 4.03 18.61 -5.27
C ARG A 78 4.75 18.75 -3.93
N LEU A 79 4.41 17.87 -2.99
CA LEU A 79 5.02 17.81 -1.67
C LEU A 79 5.44 16.37 -1.35
N LEU A 80 6.68 16.18 -0.87
CA LEU A 80 7.18 14.88 -0.44
C LEU A 80 7.28 14.90 1.09
N LEU A 81 6.58 13.97 1.75
CA LEU A 81 6.54 13.90 3.22
C LEU A 81 6.73 12.45 3.68
N SER A 82 7.51 12.26 4.75
CA SER A 82 7.53 10.98 5.47
C SER A 82 6.23 10.77 6.24
N GLU A 83 5.75 11.84 6.89
CA GLU A 83 4.55 11.82 7.72
C GLU A 83 3.70 13.07 7.45
N ILE A 84 2.40 12.83 7.26
CA ILE A 84 1.40 13.83 6.89
C ILE A 84 0.66 14.28 8.16
N PHE A 85 0.79 15.56 8.49
CA PHE A 85 0.13 16.18 9.63
C PHE A 85 -0.65 17.44 9.20
N PRO A 86 -1.78 17.76 9.84
CA PRO A 86 -2.54 18.97 9.54
C PRO A 86 -1.69 20.25 9.59
N SER A 87 -0.84 20.38 10.62
CA SER A 87 0.03 21.55 10.81
C SER A 87 1.02 21.78 9.67
N LYS A 88 1.52 20.71 9.01
CA LYS A 88 2.40 20.83 7.85
C LYS A 88 1.65 21.31 6.61
N LEU A 89 0.44 20.83 6.40
CA LEU A 89 -0.37 21.21 5.23
C LEU A 89 -0.91 22.64 5.33
N GLN A 90 -1.16 23.13 6.55
CA GLN A 90 -1.56 24.52 6.81
C GLN A 90 -0.51 25.56 6.37
N LEU A 91 0.75 25.15 6.19
CA LEU A 91 1.82 26.03 5.68
C LEU A 91 1.63 26.40 4.19
N PHE A 92 0.67 25.79 3.49
CA PHE A 92 0.35 26.03 2.08
C PHE A 92 -1.09 26.56 1.95
N PRO A 93 -1.36 27.82 2.34
CA PRO A 93 -2.71 28.38 2.40
C PRO A 93 -3.38 28.53 1.03
N ASP A 94 -2.60 28.52 -0.04
CA ASP A 94 -3.04 28.61 -1.43
C ASP A 94 -3.51 27.26 -2.01
N VAL A 95 -3.26 26.15 -1.31
CA VAL A 95 -3.76 24.82 -1.71
C VAL A 95 -5.14 24.59 -1.12
N GLU A 96 -6.12 24.35 -1.99
CA GLU A 96 -7.53 24.22 -1.60
C GLU A 96 -7.97 22.76 -1.44
N ALA A 97 -7.26 21.80 -2.02
CA ALA A 97 -7.51 20.37 -1.89
C ALA A 97 -6.22 19.55 -1.98
N TRP A 98 -6.12 18.49 -1.18
CA TRP A 98 -4.97 17.60 -1.12
C TRP A 98 -5.31 16.21 -1.65
N VAL A 99 -4.39 15.61 -2.38
CA VAL A 99 -4.41 14.18 -2.74
C VAL A 99 -3.16 13.54 -2.16
N GLN A 100 -3.35 12.50 -1.35
CA GLN A 100 -2.21 11.75 -0.79
C GLN A 100 -2.00 10.43 -1.53
N VAL A 101 -0.75 10.22 -1.96
CA VAL A 101 -0.23 8.97 -2.49
C VAL A 101 0.69 8.38 -1.40
N ALA A 102 0.09 7.89 -0.33
CA ALA A 102 0.74 7.29 0.83
C ALA A 102 -0.18 6.21 1.43
N CYS A 103 -0.35 6.18 2.75
CA CYS A 103 -1.28 5.25 3.42
C CYS A 103 -2.75 5.66 3.17
N PRO A 104 -3.58 4.82 2.50
CA PRO A 104 -4.98 5.14 2.18
C PRO A 104 -5.84 5.46 3.42
N ARG A 105 -5.47 4.90 4.58
CA ARG A 105 -6.17 5.13 5.85
C ARG A 105 -6.16 6.59 6.30
N LEU A 106 -5.17 7.39 5.90
CA LEU A 106 -5.08 8.80 6.31
C LEU A 106 -6.30 9.60 5.85
N SER A 107 -6.73 9.40 4.61
CA SER A 107 -7.92 10.08 4.08
C SER A 107 -9.21 9.53 4.68
N ILE A 108 -9.31 8.21 4.87
CA ILE A 108 -10.54 7.53 5.30
C ILE A 108 -10.80 7.72 6.79
N ASP A 109 -9.78 7.45 7.62
CA ASP A 109 -9.91 7.45 9.09
C ASP A 109 -9.65 8.84 9.69
N TRP A 110 -8.78 9.65 9.07
CA TRP A 110 -8.28 10.91 9.64
C TRP A 110 -8.55 12.14 8.75
N GLY A 111 -9.27 11.97 7.64
CA GLY A 111 -9.48 13.05 6.66
C GLY A 111 -10.20 14.27 7.23
N GLU A 112 -11.07 14.10 8.23
CA GLU A 112 -11.80 15.17 8.91
C GLU A 112 -10.92 16.02 9.83
N ALA A 113 -9.73 15.54 10.21
CA ALA A 113 -8.79 16.32 11.02
C ALA A 113 -8.06 17.42 10.22
N PHE A 114 -8.22 17.44 8.89
CA PHE A 114 -7.62 18.41 8.01
C PHE A 114 -8.64 19.50 7.64
N GLU A 115 -8.20 20.76 7.65
CA GLU A 115 -9.06 21.90 7.29
C GLU A 115 -9.46 21.88 5.81
N LYS A 116 -8.54 21.42 4.95
CA LYS A 116 -8.77 21.24 3.52
C LYS A 116 -8.97 19.75 3.22
N PRO A 117 -9.80 19.38 2.22
CA PRO A 117 -10.12 18.00 1.94
C PRO A 117 -8.85 17.21 1.58
N LEU A 118 -8.62 16.10 2.29
CA LEU A 118 -7.55 15.15 2.02
C LEU A 118 -8.12 13.90 1.35
N LEU A 119 -7.84 13.74 0.06
CA LEU A 119 -8.38 12.69 -0.80
C LEU A 119 -7.38 11.55 -1.01
N THR A 120 -7.91 10.35 -1.23
CA THR A 120 -7.18 9.25 -1.85
C THR A 120 -7.09 9.44 -3.37
N PRO A 121 -6.21 8.70 -4.08
CA PRO A 121 -6.10 8.81 -5.54
C PRO A 121 -7.39 8.40 -6.29
N TYR A 122 -8.14 7.43 -5.77
CA TYR A 122 -9.45 7.06 -6.31
C TYR A 122 -10.44 8.23 -6.21
N GLU A 123 -10.52 8.88 -5.05
CA GLU A 123 -11.43 10.00 -4.83
C GLU A 123 -11.06 11.22 -5.67
N ALA A 124 -9.76 11.44 -5.92
CA ALA A 124 -9.30 12.45 -6.86
C ALA A 124 -9.78 12.14 -8.29
N ALA A 125 -9.71 10.88 -8.73
CA ALA A 125 -10.26 10.48 -10.03
C ALA A 125 -11.77 10.72 -10.14
N VAL A 126 -12.53 10.50 -9.05
CA VAL A 126 -13.96 10.85 -8.98
C VAL A 126 -14.17 12.37 -9.03
N ALA A 127 -13.39 13.15 -8.27
CA ALA A 127 -13.48 14.61 -8.24
C ALA A 127 -13.15 15.26 -9.60
N LEU A 128 -12.22 14.65 -10.35
CA LEU A 128 -11.84 15.04 -11.71
C LEU A 128 -12.75 14.43 -12.79
N GLN A 129 -13.84 13.77 -12.41
CA GLN A 129 -14.84 13.18 -13.32
C GLN A 129 -14.29 12.09 -14.26
N GLN A 130 -13.20 11.43 -13.88
CA GLN A 130 -12.59 10.34 -14.65
C GLN A 130 -13.32 9.01 -14.43
N ILE A 131 -13.92 8.83 -13.25
CA ILE A 131 -14.76 7.68 -12.92
C ILE A 131 -15.94 8.12 -12.04
N LYS A 132 -17.05 7.38 -12.15
CA LYS A 132 -18.20 7.54 -11.25
C LYS A 132 -17.90 6.98 -9.86
N TRP A 133 -18.53 7.55 -8.84
CA TRP A 133 -18.51 7.01 -7.49
C TRP A 133 -19.02 5.55 -7.47
N GLN A 134 -18.27 4.68 -6.83
CA GLN A 134 -18.63 3.28 -6.58
C GLN A 134 -19.45 3.15 -5.29
N GLU A 135 -20.55 2.40 -5.33
CA GLU A 135 -21.42 2.19 -4.17
C GLU A 135 -20.68 1.51 -3.01
N ILE A 136 -19.88 0.50 -3.32
CA ILE A 136 -18.93 -0.11 -2.40
C ILE A 136 -17.63 0.67 -2.52
N TYR A 137 -17.20 1.30 -1.42
CA TYR A 137 -15.97 2.08 -1.40
C TYR A 137 -14.76 1.19 -1.71
N PRO A 138 -13.99 1.47 -2.78
CA PRO A 138 -12.91 0.60 -3.20
C PRO A 138 -11.72 0.71 -2.24
N MET A 139 -11.26 -0.43 -1.77
CA MET A 139 -10.06 -0.58 -0.94
C MET A 139 -8.94 -1.24 -1.75
N ASP A 140 -8.75 -0.80 -2.99
CA ASP A 140 -7.97 -1.49 -4.03
C ASP A 140 -6.56 -0.91 -4.27
N PHE A 141 -6.11 0.03 -3.42
CA PHE A 141 -4.86 0.77 -3.62
C PHE A 141 -3.63 -0.12 -3.90
N TYR A 142 -3.51 -1.27 -3.20
CA TYR A 142 -2.48 -2.28 -3.44
C TYR A 142 -3.02 -3.57 -4.08
N ALA A 143 -4.29 -3.60 -4.48
CA ALA A 143 -4.88 -4.80 -5.05
C ALA A 143 -4.28 -5.12 -6.43
N GLY A 144 -4.11 -6.41 -6.72
CA GLY A 144 -3.69 -6.87 -8.05
C GLY A 144 -4.77 -6.68 -9.12
N GLN A 145 -6.04 -6.80 -8.72
CA GLN A 145 -7.21 -6.46 -9.52
C GLN A 145 -7.53 -4.98 -9.29
N SER A 146 -7.02 -4.14 -10.18
CA SER A 146 -7.16 -2.68 -10.09
C SER A 146 -8.43 -2.22 -10.79
N LEU A 147 -9.16 -1.28 -10.18
CA LEU A 147 -10.27 -0.60 -10.86
C LEU A 147 -9.80 0.55 -11.76
N GLY A 148 -8.52 0.96 -11.67
CA GLY A 148 -7.98 2.02 -12.51
C GLY A 148 -6.58 2.51 -12.14
N PRO A 149 -6.07 3.52 -12.85
CA PRO A 149 -4.69 4.02 -12.74
C PRO A 149 -4.39 4.74 -11.40
N TRP A 150 -5.33 4.78 -10.45
CA TRP A 150 -5.10 5.25 -9.09
C TRP A 150 -4.58 4.17 -8.14
N THR A 151 -4.36 2.93 -8.60
CA THR A 151 -3.79 1.85 -7.78
C THR A 151 -2.34 1.52 -8.16
N VAL A 152 -1.58 0.98 -7.21
CA VAL A 152 -0.13 0.74 -7.37
C VAL A 152 0.14 -0.33 -8.42
N ASN A 153 -0.64 -1.41 -8.41
CA ASN A 153 -0.40 -2.61 -9.24
C ASN A 153 -1.13 -2.59 -10.60
N HIS A 154 -1.73 -1.46 -10.97
CA HIS A 154 -2.40 -1.29 -12.26
C HIS A 154 -1.43 -1.61 -13.42
N PRO A 155 -1.87 -2.31 -14.48
CA PRO A 155 -1.00 -2.74 -15.57
C PRO A 155 -0.20 -1.61 -16.24
N SER A 156 -0.74 -0.38 -16.31
CA SER A 156 -0.03 0.77 -16.89
C SER A 156 1.22 1.19 -16.10
N HIS A 157 1.34 0.82 -14.82
CA HIS A 157 2.49 1.15 -13.98
C HIS A 157 3.58 0.08 -14.03
N ARG A 158 3.30 -1.08 -14.64
CA ARG A 158 4.28 -2.15 -14.74
C ARG A 158 5.35 -1.76 -15.74
N PRO A 159 6.64 -1.94 -15.43
CA PRO A 159 7.70 -1.74 -16.41
C PRO A 159 7.44 -2.65 -17.60
N GLN A 160 7.47 -2.08 -18.80
CA GLN A 160 7.38 -2.85 -20.04
C GLN A 160 8.49 -3.89 -20.04
N LYS A 161 8.12 -5.18 -19.97
CA LYS A 161 9.10 -6.25 -20.10
C LYS A 161 9.60 -6.22 -21.53
N GLY A 162 10.77 -5.60 -21.75
CA GLY A 162 11.51 -5.75 -22.99
C GLY A 162 11.69 -7.24 -23.25
N GLY A 163 11.14 -7.74 -24.36
CA GLY A 163 11.31 -9.12 -24.75
C GLY A 163 12.80 -9.43 -24.84
N ARG A 164 13.29 -10.36 -24.02
CA ARG A 164 14.59 -10.99 -24.28
C ARG A 164 14.44 -11.76 -25.59
N THR A 165 14.86 -11.18 -26.70
CA THR A 165 15.12 -11.97 -27.91
C THR A 165 16.19 -12.98 -27.53
N LYS A 166 15.82 -14.27 -27.48
CA LYS A 166 16.82 -15.34 -27.35
C LYS A 166 17.53 -15.45 -28.69
N GLU A 167 18.61 -14.69 -28.88
CA GLU A 167 19.60 -15.05 -29.90
C GLU A 167 20.26 -16.34 -29.45
N VAL A 168 19.84 -17.45 -30.05
CA VAL A 168 20.57 -18.72 -29.97
C VAL A 168 21.79 -18.57 -30.87
N ASN A 169 22.91 -18.15 -30.30
CA ASN A 169 24.18 -18.11 -31.00
C ASN A 169 24.69 -19.55 -31.17
N LEU A 170 24.41 -20.15 -32.33
CA LEU A 170 25.03 -21.40 -32.76
C LEU A 170 26.45 -21.08 -33.29
N ALA A 171 27.36 -20.79 -32.36
CA ALA A 171 28.76 -20.54 -32.70
C ALA A 171 29.47 -21.86 -32.98
N ARG A 172 29.71 -22.05 -34.28
CA ARG A 172 30.45 -23.10 -34.98
C ARG A 172 31.85 -23.32 -34.38
N SER A 173 32.15 -24.59 -34.09
CA SER A 173 33.45 -25.13 -33.68
C SER A 173 34.52 -24.95 -34.76
N VAL A 174 35.54 -24.12 -34.53
CA VAL A 174 36.87 -24.27 -35.15
C VAL A 174 37.94 -23.69 -34.21
N LEU A 175 38.80 -24.57 -33.67
CA LEU A 175 40.06 -24.21 -33.01
C LEU A 175 41.15 -23.95 -34.05
N PRO A 176 42.07 -22.99 -33.81
CA PRO A 176 43.41 -23.06 -34.37
C PRO A 176 44.50 -23.17 -33.29
N PRO A 177 45.71 -23.66 -33.65
CA PRO A 177 46.66 -24.24 -32.72
C PRO A 177 47.70 -23.24 -32.20
N GLY A 178 48.19 -23.51 -30.98
CA GLY A 178 49.55 -23.22 -30.55
C GLY A 178 49.88 -21.77 -30.17
N LYS A 179 50.02 -21.53 -28.86
CA LYS A 179 51.14 -20.80 -28.22
C LYS A 179 51.04 -20.92 -26.70
N GLU A 180 52.21 -20.98 -26.09
CA GLU A 180 52.51 -21.53 -24.75
C GLU A 180 51.88 -20.81 -23.56
N ALA A 181 51.77 -21.57 -22.46
CA ALA A 181 51.22 -21.17 -21.17
C ALA A 181 52.13 -20.19 -20.38
N PRO A 182 51.55 -19.27 -19.59
CA PRO A 182 52.22 -18.75 -18.42
C PRO A 182 51.74 -19.49 -17.16
N LYS A 183 52.74 -19.80 -16.33
CA LYS A 183 52.67 -20.52 -15.07
C LYS A 183 52.05 -19.64 -13.96
N ASN A 184 51.25 -20.31 -13.14
CA ASN A 184 51.07 -20.11 -11.70
C ASN A 184 50.37 -18.84 -11.20
N CYS A 185 49.18 -19.00 -10.64
CA CYS A 185 48.91 -18.55 -9.27
C CYS A 185 47.75 -19.35 -8.67
N SER A 186 47.95 -19.75 -7.42
CA SER A 186 47.35 -20.86 -6.69
C SER A 186 46.11 -20.50 -5.86
N CYS A 187 45.58 -21.52 -5.17
CA CYS A 187 44.58 -21.54 -4.10
C CYS A 187 43.14 -21.75 -4.62
N GLN A 188 42.79 -22.96 -5.07
CA GLN A 188 42.37 -24.13 -4.27
C GLN A 188 41.16 -23.85 -3.36
N GLN A 189 40.03 -24.39 -3.83
CA GLN A 189 38.86 -24.77 -3.06
C GLN A 189 39.23 -25.99 -2.20
N GLU A 190 38.74 -26.02 -0.96
CA GLU A 190 38.58 -27.28 -0.23
C GLU A 190 37.08 -27.47 0.06
N THR A 191 36.61 -28.65 -0.34
CA THR A 191 35.29 -29.21 -0.09
C THR A 191 35.40 -30.30 0.98
N GLU A 192 34.26 -30.53 1.66
CA GLU A 192 33.83 -31.77 2.37
C GLU A 192 34.44 -32.04 3.76
N GLU A 193 33.57 -32.18 4.79
CA GLU A 193 33.18 -33.49 5.34
C GLU A 193 32.05 -33.39 6.40
N GLU A 194 31.25 -34.45 6.51
CA GLU A 194 30.03 -34.65 7.32
C GLU A 194 30.28 -35.03 8.80
N ALA A 195 29.30 -34.69 9.68
CA ALA A 195 28.67 -35.46 10.78
C ALA A 195 29.54 -36.10 11.91
N PRO A 196 29.03 -36.48 13.13
CA PRO A 196 27.64 -36.83 13.45
C PRO A 196 27.07 -36.40 14.84
N SER A 197 25.82 -36.82 14.99
CA SER A 197 24.84 -36.78 16.09
C SER A 197 25.26 -37.33 17.47
N SER A 198 24.62 -36.82 18.54
CA SER A 198 24.25 -37.61 19.73
C SER A 198 23.04 -37.02 20.51
N LEU A 199 22.26 -37.93 21.09
CA LEU A 199 20.95 -37.79 21.76
C LEU A 199 21.08 -37.40 23.26
N GLY A 200 20.16 -36.61 23.83
CA GLY A 200 19.09 -37.06 24.75
C GLY A 200 19.03 -36.21 26.06
N PRO A 201 18.12 -36.48 27.02
CA PRO A 201 16.72 -35.96 27.11
C PRO A 201 16.38 -35.24 28.46
N GLU A 202 15.09 -34.87 28.67
CA GLU A 202 14.26 -34.75 29.93
C GLU A 202 13.29 -33.54 29.85
N SER A 203 11.96 -33.66 29.72
CA SER A 203 10.86 -34.19 30.57
C SER A 203 10.33 -33.18 31.63
N GLY A 204 9.02 -32.86 31.58
CA GLY A 204 8.34 -32.07 32.63
C GLY A 204 6.99 -31.42 32.24
N THR A 205 5.87 -32.09 32.55
CA THR A 205 4.49 -31.59 32.74
C THR A 205 3.77 -32.58 33.68
N PRO A 206 2.55 -32.38 34.24
CA PRO A 206 1.62 -31.22 34.28
C PRO A 206 0.99 -30.94 35.68
N THR A 207 0.21 -29.86 35.85
CA THR A 207 -0.95 -29.81 36.80
C THR A 207 -1.89 -28.63 36.47
N GLY A 208 -3.18 -28.90 36.24
CA GLY A 208 -4.31 -27.92 36.08
C GLY A 208 -5.02 -27.63 37.41
N PRO A 209 -6.36 -27.40 37.49
CA PRO A 209 -7.38 -26.86 36.55
C PRO A 209 -7.83 -25.43 37.02
N GLY A 210 -8.61 -24.58 36.32
CA GLY A 210 -9.86 -24.76 35.58
C GLY A 210 -11.08 -24.46 36.46
N GLN A 211 -11.51 -23.20 36.58
CA GLN A 211 -12.82 -22.81 37.13
C GLN A 211 -13.48 -21.71 36.30
N CYS A 212 -14.67 -22.02 35.80
CA CYS A 212 -15.68 -21.10 35.25
C CYS A 212 -16.43 -20.41 36.39
N VAL A 213 -16.71 -19.11 36.24
CA VAL A 213 -17.78 -18.44 37.00
C VAL A 213 -18.57 -17.54 36.03
N GLU A 214 -19.86 -17.84 35.94
CA GLU A 214 -20.95 -17.07 35.34
C GLU A 214 -21.40 -15.92 36.26
N GLU A 215 -22.04 -14.92 35.65
CA GLU A 215 -23.01 -13.97 36.24
C GLU A 215 -22.53 -12.93 37.27
N GLN A 216 -22.68 -11.63 36.95
CA GLN A 216 -23.83 -10.85 37.41
C GLN A 216 -23.86 -9.42 36.84
N GLN A 217 -25.08 -8.94 36.73
CA GLN A 217 -25.60 -7.75 36.10
C GLN A 217 -26.05 -6.75 37.18
N GLN A 218 -25.63 -5.48 37.12
CA GLN A 218 -26.20 -4.26 37.79
C GLN A 218 -25.09 -3.19 37.84
N GLN A 219 -25.25 -1.91 37.48
CA GLN A 219 -26.36 -1.00 37.21
C GLN A 219 -25.92 0.01 36.14
#